data_AF-A0A7M2WX45-F1
#
_entry.id   AF-A0A7M2WX45-F1
#
_cell.length_a   1.000
_cell.length_b   1.000
_cell.length_c   1.000
_cell.angle_alpha   90.00
_cell.angle_beta   90.00
_cell.angle_gamma   90.00
#
_symmetry.space_group_name_H-M   'P 1'
#
loop_
_entity.id
_entity.type
_entity.pdbx_description
1 polymer ?
#
loop_
_entity_poly.entity_id
_entity_poly.type
_entity_poly.pdbx_seq_one_letter_code
_entity_poly.pdbx_strand_id
1 'polypeptide(L)'
;MPRLLFKVEDTFLIRARGVVLVPGIVPVGGERFRIGDGLRLKRPDGTEVETAIGGLDMFTCTTKPDVPVLLKGLRKEDVPVGTEVWSVDGESAGG
;
A
#
# COMPACT_ATOMS: atom_id res chain seq x y z
N MET A 1 -13.33 5.35 -8.62
CA MET A 1 -12.68 4.49 -9.64
C MET A 1 -11.39 3.95 -9.05
N PRO A 2 -11.20 2.62 -9.03
CA PRO A 2 -9.94 2.02 -8.59
C PRO A 2 -8.82 2.39 -9.56
N ARG A 3 -7.65 2.76 -9.04
CA ARG A 3 -6.46 3.05 -9.84
C ARG A 3 -5.25 2.29 -9.32
N LEU A 4 -4.28 2.07 -10.20
CA LEU A 4 -2.97 1.60 -9.80
C LEU A 4 -2.30 2.70 -8.96
N LEU A 5 -1.90 2.36 -7.75
CA LEU A 5 -1.17 3.27 -6.86
C LEU A 5 0.33 3.17 -7.15
N PHE A 6 0.87 1.95 -7.14
CA PHE A 6 2.26 1.64 -7.47
C PHE A 6 2.46 0.13 -7.69
N LYS A 7 3.62 -0.23 -8.23
CA LYS A 7 4.09 -1.62 -8.31
C LYS A 7 5.17 -1.83 -7.24
N VAL A 8 5.07 -2.90 -6.47
CA VAL A 8 6.03 -3.22 -5.40
C VAL A 8 7.38 -3.54 -6.02
N GLU A 9 8.40 -2.76 -5.65
CA GLU A 9 9.79 -2.96 -6.08
C GLU A 9 10.60 -3.67 -4.99
N ASP A 10 10.27 -3.42 -3.71
CA ASP A 10 10.87 -4.10 -2.57
C ASP A 10 9.92 -4.13 -1.37
N THR A 11 10.20 -5.02 -0.40
CA THR A 11 9.43 -5.11 0.85
C THR A 11 10.32 -5.22 2.08
N PHE A 12 9.93 -4.56 3.17
CA PHE A 12 10.63 -4.59 4.46
C PHE A 12 9.72 -5.14 5.55
N LEU A 13 10.19 -6.10 6.35
CA LEU A 13 9.42 -6.63 7.46
C LEU A 13 9.80 -5.88 8.73
N ILE A 14 8.85 -5.20 9.33
CA ILE A 14 9.01 -4.68 10.68
C ILE A 14 8.43 -5.72 11.64
N ARG A 15 9.31 -6.40 12.38
CA ARG A 15 8.93 -7.43 13.36
C ARG A 15 7.83 -6.89 14.28
N ALA A 16 6.80 -7.71 14.50
CA ALA A 16 5.60 -7.38 15.28
C ALA A 16 4.71 -6.24 14.75
N ARG A 17 5.01 -5.62 13.60
CA ARG A 17 4.14 -4.62 12.97
C ARG A 17 3.54 -5.08 11.64
N GLY A 18 4.34 -5.68 10.76
CA GLY A 18 3.88 -6.09 9.43
C GLY A 18 4.89 -5.79 8.34
N VAL A 19 4.43 -5.85 7.09
CA VAL A 19 5.28 -5.63 5.91
C VAL A 19 5.08 -4.22 5.38
N VAL A 20 6.18 -3.53 5.08
CA VAL A 20 6.22 -2.23 4.43
C VAL A 20 6.49 -2.44 2.94
N LEU A 21 5.74 -1.73 2.10
CA LEU A 21 5.85 -1.77 0.66
C LEU A 21 6.55 -0.51 0.12
N VAL A 22 7.48 -0.70 -0.82
CA VAL A 22 8.26 0.37 -1.46
C VAL A 22 8.07 0.25 -2.99
N PRO A 23 7.92 1.37 -3.73
CA PRO A 23 8.16 2.78 -3.36
C PRO A 23 7.12 3.35 -2.38
N GLY A 24 5.88 2.88 -2.39
CA GLY A 24 4.79 3.43 -1.58
C GLY A 24 3.82 4.26 -2.41
N ILE A 25 2.80 4.83 -1.77
CA ILE A 25 1.74 5.56 -2.47
C ILE A 25 2.20 6.98 -2.77
N VAL A 26 2.05 7.41 -4.03
CA VAL A 26 2.12 8.82 -4.40
C VAL A 26 0.69 9.32 -4.62
N PRO A 27 0.12 10.11 -3.69
CA PRO A 27 -1.21 10.70 -3.87
C PRO A 27 -1.22 11.66 -5.06
N VAL A 28 -2.29 11.65 -5.85
CA VAL A 28 -2.49 12.60 -6.95
C VAL A 28 -3.68 13.51 -6.66
N GLY A 29 -3.52 14.81 -6.90
CA GLY A 29 -4.57 15.79 -6.65
C GLY A 29 -4.99 15.86 -5.19
N GLY A 30 -6.28 15.68 -4.91
CA GLY A 30 -6.89 15.76 -3.57
C GLY A 30 -6.99 14.42 -2.83
N GLU A 31 -6.36 13.35 -3.32
CA GLU A 31 -6.42 12.04 -2.69
C GLU A 31 -5.86 12.05 -1.26
N ARG A 32 -6.59 11.38 -0.36
CA ARG A 32 -6.18 11.17 1.02
C ARG A 32 -6.31 9.69 1.34
N PHE A 33 -5.22 9.11 1.83
CA PHE A 33 -5.18 7.74 2.30
C PHE A 33 -5.09 7.75 3.82
N ARG A 34 -5.78 6.81 4.46
CA ARG A 34 -5.87 6.64 5.90
C ARG A 34 -5.65 5.18 6.27
N ILE A 35 -5.21 4.98 7.51
CA ILE A 35 -5.19 3.63 8.09
C ILE A 35 -6.61 3.07 8.07
N GLY A 36 -6.76 1.86 7.55
CA GLY A 36 -8.04 1.20 7.34
C GLY A 36 -8.57 1.29 5.91
N ASP A 37 -8.05 2.18 5.05
CA ASP A 37 -8.46 2.21 3.65
C ASP A 37 -8.12 0.90 2.95
N GLY A 38 -9.06 0.41 2.16
CA GLY A 38 -8.91 -0.85 1.42
C GLY A 38 -7.88 -0.73 0.30
N LEU A 39 -7.13 -1.80 0.10
CA LEU A 39 -6.21 -1.99 -1.00
C LEU A 39 -6.45 -3.35 -1.65
N ARG A 40 -6.25 -3.41 -2.95
CA ARG A 40 -6.23 -4.67 -3.70
C ARG A 40 -4.81 -4.94 -4.20
N LEU A 41 -4.25 -6.06 -3.78
CA LEU A 41 -2.95 -6.53 -4.22
C LEU A 41 -3.16 -7.52 -5.37
N LYS A 42 -2.57 -7.26 -6.53
CA LYS A 42 -2.52 -8.21 -7.64
C LYS A 42 -1.11 -8.76 -7.76
N ARG A 43 -0.94 -10.03 -7.43
CA ARG A 43 0.37 -10.68 -7.40
C ARG A 43 0.79 -11.09 -8.83
N PRO A 44 2.10 -11.27 -9.09
CA PRO A 44 2.60 -11.66 -10.41
C PRO A 44 2.10 -13.02 -10.92
N ASP A 45 1.70 -13.91 -10.02
CA ASP A 45 1.09 -15.21 -10.36
C ASP A 45 -0.39 -15.08 -10.79
N GLY A 46 -0.94 -13.85 -10.80
CA GLY A 46 -2.31 -13.55 -11.18
C GLY A 46 -3.32 -13.68 -10.05
N THR A 47 -2.89 -14.09 -8.84
CA THR A 47 -3.77 -14.11 -7.68
C THR A 47 -3.95 -12.72 -7.09
N GLU A 48 -5.10 -12.51 -6.45
CA GLU A 48 -5.46 -11.21 -5.86
C GLU A 48 -5.82 -11.35 -4.40
N VAL A 49 -5.46 -10.35 -3.60
CA VAL A 49 -5.74 -10.31 -2.17
C VAL A 49 -6.26 -8.91 -1.81
N GLU A 50 -7.41 -8.86 -1.15
CA GLU A 50 -7.90 -7.64 -0.53
C GLU A 50 -7.29 -7.48 0.86
N THR A 51 -6.87 -6.27 1.17
CA THR A 51 -6.25 -5.90 2.43
C THR A 51 -6.60 -4.46 2.78
N ALA A 52 -6.06 -3.94 3.88
CA ALA A 52 -6.22 -2.56 4.27
C ALA A 52 -4.89 -1.95 4.70
N ILE A 53 -4.78 -0.63 4.57
CA ILE A 53 -3.64 0.13 5.06
C ILE A 53 -3.53 -0.05 6.57
N GLY A 54 -2.47 -0.72 7.03
CA GLY A 54 -2.19 -0.97 8.44
C GLY A 54 -1.39 0.16 9.12
N GLY A 55 -0.72 0.99 8.34
CA GLY A 55 0.07 2.14 8.77
C GLY A 55 0.54 2.99 7.59
N LEU A 56 0.63 4.29 7.81
CA LEU A 56 1.23 5.28 6.91
C LEU A 56 2.36 5.99 7.66
N ASP A 57 3.33 6.53 6.91
CA ASP A 57 4.33 7.47 7.45
C ASP A 57 5.25 6.88 8.54
N MET A 58 5.92 5.76 8.23
CA MET A 58 6.90 5.18 9.16
C MET A 58 8.28 5.84 9.09
N PHE A 59 8.50 6.71 8.11
CA PHE A 59 9.76 7.41 7.89
C PHE A 59 9.51 8.91 7.94
N THR A 60 9.78 9.55 9.08
CA THR A 60 9.59 10.98 9.31
C THR A 60 10.53 11.89 8.48
N CYS A 61 11.29 11.33 7.54
CA CYS A 61 12.36 12.01 6.79
C CYS A 61 12.41 11.57 5.32
N THR A 62 11.28 11.33 4.67
CA THR A 62 11.28 11.12 3.22
C THR A 62 11.15 12.47 2.52
N THR A 63 12.22 12.92 1.83
CA THR A 63 12.17 14.06 0.89
C THR A 63 11.39 13.72 -0.39
N LYS A 64 10.85 12.50 -0.47
CA LYS A 64 10.12 11.98 -1.62
C LYS A 64 8.61 12.05 -1.36
N PRO A 65 7.80 12.22 -2.42
CA PRO A 65 6.34 12.27 -2.30
C PRO A 65 5.71 10.89 -2.05
N ASP A 66 6.49 9.81 -2.04
CA ASP A 66 5.99 8.48 -1.69
C ASP A 66 5.72 8.35 -0.19
N VAL A 67 4.56 7.80 0.13
CA VAL A 67 4.14 7.44 1.48
C VAL A 67 4.28 5.92 1.62
N PRO A 68 5.29 5.43 2.36
CA PRO A 68 5.45 4.01 2.61
C PRO A 68 4.21 3.43 3.30
N VAL A 69 3.74 2.30 2.79
CA VAL A 69 2.52 1.63 3.28
C VAL A 69 2.92 0.42 4.09
N LEU A 70 2.43 0.33 5.32
CA LEU A 70 2.50 -0.90 6.10
C LEU A 70 1.19 -1.69 5.97
N LEU A 71 1.30 -2.98 5.68
CA LEU A 71 0.22 -3.94 5.74
C LEU A 71 0.37 -4.84 6.97
N LYS A 72 -0.71 -4.99 7.73
CA LYS A 72 -0.77 -5.87 8.90
C LYS A 72 -1.23 -7.27 8.49
N GLY A 73 -0.75 -8.28 9.21
CA GLY A 73 -1.17 -9.67 9.01
C GLY A 73 -0.57 -10.37 7.77
N LEU A 74 0.12 -9.63 6.90
CA LEU A 74 0.85 -10.18 5.76
C LEU A 74 2.35 -10.27 6.05
N ARG A 75 2.99 -11.27 5.44
CA ARG A 75 4.45 -11.46 5.44
C ARG A 75 5.03 -11.01 4.09
N LYS A 76 6.36 -10.98 4.00
CA LYS A 76 7.05 -10.62 2.75
C LYS A 76 6.68 -11.57 1.61
N GLU A 77 6.51 -12.85 1.91
CA GLU A 77 6.22 -13.88 0.91
C GLU A 77 4.81 -13.72 0.33
N ASP A 78 3.89 -13.07 1.06
CA ASP A 78 2.54 -12.77 0.60
C ASP A 78 2.48 -11.60 -0.39
N VAL A 79 3.54 -10.82 -0.49
CA VAL A 79 3.64 -9.63 -1.36
C VAL A 79 4.97 -9.68 -2.14
N PRO A 80 5.09 -10.59 -3.12
CA PRO A 80 6.30 -10.69 -3.93
C PRO A 80 6.55 -9.41 -4.72
N VAL A 81 7.83 -9.16 -5.06
CA VAL A 81 8.22 -8.07 -5.96
C VAL A 81 7.46 -8.20 -7.28
N GLY A 82 6.98 -7.07 -7.78
CA GLY A 82 6.13 -6.98 -8.95
C GLY A 82 4.63 -7.05 -8.66
N THR A 83 4.22 -7.26 -7.40
CA THR A 83 2.82 -7.11 -6.98
C THR A 83 2.34 -5.68 -7.28
N GLU A 84 1.16 -5.56 -7.89
CA GLU A 84 0.52 -4.27 -8.14
C GLU A 84 -0.40 -3.92 -6.98
N VAL A 85 -0.30 -2.68 -6.49
CA VAL A 85 -1.13 -2.17 -5.40
C VAL A 85 -2.16 -1.22 -5.99
N TRP A 86 -3.44 -1.55 -5.82
CA TRP A 86 -4.57 -0.79 -6.35
C TRP A 86 -5.39 -0.21 -5.21
N SER A 87 -5.93 1.00 -5.40
CA SER A 87 -7.03 1.47 -4.55
C SER A 87 -8.26 0.62 -4.79
N VAL A 88 -9.00 0.32 -3.73
CA VAL A 88 -10.37 -0.18 -3.90
C VAL A 88 -11.29 0.99 -4.22
N ASP A 89 -12.42 0.74 -4.87
CA ASP A 89 -13.41 1.79 -5.08
C ASP A 89 -13.94 2.23 -3.71
N GLY A 90 -13.42 3.36 -3.24
CA GLY A 90 -13.90 4.04 -2.05
C GLY A 90 -14.33 5.42 -2.50
N GLU A 91 -15.62 5.70 -2.42
CA GLU A 91 -16.09 7.06 -2.18
C GLU A 91 -15.44 7.57 -0.88
N SER A 92 -14.22 8.06 -0.97
CA SER A 92 -13.78 9.13 -0.09
C SER A 92 -14.25 10.45 -0.70
N ALA A 93 -15.57 10.53 -0.90
CA ALA A 93 -16.28 11.80 -0.93
C ALA A 93 -16.14 12.42 0.46
N GLY A 94 -16.01 13.75 0.48
CA GLY A 94 -15.54 14.51 1.62
C GLY A 94 -16.36 14.40 2.91
N GLY A 95 -15.69 14.87 3.97
CA GLY A 95 -16.23 15.40 5.20
C GLY A 95 -15.24 16.44 5.71
#